data_AF-A0A2S1YP28-F1
#
_entry.id   AF-A0A2S1YP28-F1
#
_cell.length_a   1.000
_cell.length_b   1.000
_cell.length_c   1.000
_cell.angle_alpha   90.00
_cell.angle_beta   90.00
_cell.angle_gamma   90.00
#
_symmetry.space_group_name_H-M   'P 1'
#
loop_
_entity.id
_entity.type
_entity.pdbx_description
1 polymer ?
#
loop_
_entity_poly.entity_id
_entity_poly.type
_entity_poly.pdbx_seq_one_letter_code
_entity_poly.pdbx_strand_id
1 'polypeptide(L)'
;MAQKKQIPKIQHFVPQFFQRFFSFENNGKTIGMFETNRNVFKSHVKISSHLGRKHFYGSDGELEEWLAKLESDSAPIFREMWEGEKLPIPQSPNHSKMLHFLIILDLRNSIHFKILKNFEQKLPNTKSKISEGNVSTDMIPGLQEQQSDKGKLNLLKSAELLVPDLLGLKYKLIKNKTSNPFIISDNPLVMYNQFLEKRNWKFGSQRDFGLKGLQLFLPLNDSYMLAIYDSDIYKLGNKKEQIVWRQLNSIGAIFYLVRRNRKVSKLI
;
A
#
# COMPACT_ATOMS: atom_id res chain seq x y z
N MET A 1 1.31 -36.69 15.37
CA MET A 1 0.28 -35.73 15.84
C MET A 1 0.61 -34.37 15.26
N ALA A 2 -0.17 -33.86 14.30
CA ALA A 2 0.05 -32.51 13.79
C ALA A 2 -0.25 -31.51 14.90
N GLN A 3 0.72 -30.67 15.28
CA GLN A 3 0.47 -29.55 16.19
C GLN A 3 -0.66 -28.70 15.61
N LYS A 4 -1.76 -28.53 16.35
CA LYS A 4 -2.77 -27.53 16.03
C LYS A 4 -2.08 -26.17 16.06
N LYS A 5 -1.72 -25.67 14.88
CA LYS A 5 -1.03 -24.39 14.70
C LYS A 5 -1.98 -23.28 15.17
N GLN A 6 -1.57 -22.51 16.17
CA GLN A 6 -2.39 -21.45 16.72
C GLN A 6 -2.42 -20.28 15.75
N ILE A 7 -3.56 -20.07 15.08
CA ILE A 7 -3.73 -18.98 14.13
C ILE A 7 -3.86 -17.66 14.91
N PRO A 8 -3.11 -16.61 14.55
CA PRO A 8 -3.25 -15.30 15.16
C PRO A 8 -4.70 -14.81 15.12
N LYS A 9 -5.24 -14.47 16.29
CA LYS A 9 -6.62 -13.99 16.40
C LYS A 9 -6.83 -12.67 15.68
N ILE A 10 -5.80 -11.83 15.59
CA ILE A 10 -5.81 -10.57 14.85
C ILE A 10 -4.88 -10.72 13.66
N GLN A 11 -5.41 -10.47 12.47
CA GLN A 11 -4.68 -10.50 11.23
C GLN A 11 -4.57 -9.07 10.70
N HIS A 12 -3.35 -8.64 10.48
CA HIS A 12 -3.01 -7.24 10.21
C HIS A 12 -3.12 -6.93 8.71
N PHE A 13 -3.73 -5.80 8.38
CA PHE A 13 -3.69 -5.26 7.01
C PHE A 13 -2.54 -4.27 6.81
N VAL A 14 -2.00 -3.71 7.90
CA VAL A 14 -0.67 -3.07 7.91
C VAL A 14 0.29 -3.95 8.73
N PRO A 15 1.34 -4.52 8.13
CA PRO A 15 2.30 -5.40 8.80
C PRO A 15 2.82 -4.86 10.13
N GLN A 16 2.92 -5.71 11.15
CA GLN A 16 3.41 -5.27 12.46
C GLN A 16 4.87 -4.81 12.39
N PHE A 17 5.73 -5.46 11.60
CA PHE A 17 7.13 -5.03 11.47
C PHE A 17 7.21 -3.59 10.95
N PHE A 18 6.31 -3.23 10.03
CA PHE A 18 6.25 -1.91 9.43
C PHE A 18 5.72 -0.86 10.41
N GLN A 19 4.69 -1.22 11.19
CA GLN A 19 4.20 -0.38 12.28
C GLN A 19 5.28 -0.08 13.33
N ARG A 20 6.21 -1.01 13.60
CA ARG A 20 7.30 -0.81 14.57
C ARG A 20 8.27 0.28 14.17
N PHE A 21 8.39 0.61 12.88
CA PHE A 21 9.20 1.75 12.42
C PHE A 21 8.63 3.10 12.84
N PHE A 22 7.36 3.14 13.28
CA PHE A 22 6.68 4.30 13.84
C PHE A 22 6.40 4.14 15.33
N SER A 23 7.06 3.19 15.99
CA SER A 23 6.80 2.94 17.41
C SER A 23 7.24 4.12 18.28
N PHE A 24 6.44 4.39 19.31
CA PHE A 24 6.70 5.43 20.29
C PHE A 24 8.09 5.20 20.91
N GLU A 25 8.96 6.21 20.78
CA GLU A 25 10.35 6.16 21.27
C GLU A 25 11.12 4.90 20.85
N ASN A 26 10.84 4.37 19.65
CA ASN A 26 11.44 3.14 19.12
C ASN A 26 11.24 1.90 19.99
N ASN A 27 10.19 1.87 20.83
CA ASN A 27 9.97 0.78 21.78
C ASN A 27 9.47 -0.52 21.14
N GLY A 28 9.09 -0.50 19.85
CA GLY A 28 8.60 -1.64 19.08
C GLY A 28 7.26 -2.23 19.56
N LYS A 29 6.57 -1.60 20.50
CA LYS A 29 5.38 -2.13 21.18
C LYS A 29 4.14 -1.27 20.99
N THR A 30 4.29 0.04 21.03
CA THR A 30 3.17 0.99 20.96
C THR A 30 3.38 2.03 19.88
N ILE A 31 2.29 2.55 19.33
CA ILE A 31 2.27 3.62 18.33
C ILE A 31 1.31 4.73 18.78
N GLY A 32 1.62 5.98 18.44
CA GLY A 32 0.68 7.08 18.59
C GLY A 32 -0.40 7.01 17.51
N MET A 33 -1.67 7.12 17.88
CA MET A 33 -2.80 6.99 16.97
C MET A 33 -3.73 8.19 17.06
N PHE A 34 -4.11 8.73 15.91
CA PHE A 34 -5.13 9.75 15.81
C PHE A 34 -6.33 9.21 15.02
N GLU A 35 -7.50 9.14 15.67
CA GLU A 35 -8.75 8.71 15.07
C GLU A 35 -9.48 9.92 14.49
N THR A 36 -9.48 10.05 13.16
CA THR A 36 -10.02 11.24 12.47
C THR A 36 -11.51 11.43 12.65
N ASN A 37 -12.29 10.35 12.71
CA ASN A 37 -13.75 10.42 12.79
C ASN A 37 -14.22 10.94 14.15
N ARG A 38 -13.48 10.58 15.21
CA ARG A 38 -13.79 11.00 16.59
C ARG A 38 -12.98 12.21 17.02
N ASN A 39 -11.99 12.62 16.22
CA ASN A 39 -11.02 13.66 16.57
C ASN A 39 -10.29 13.37 17.90
N VAL A 40 -9.91 12.10 18.11
CA VAL A 40 -9.29 11.63 19.36
C VAL A 40 -7.85 11.19 19.12
N PHE A 41 -6.93 11.67 19.96
CA PHE A 41 -5.55 11.20 20.01
C PHE A 41 -5.35 10.19 21.15
N LYS A 42 -4.61 9.13 20.87
CA LYS A 42 -4.16 8.13 21.84
C LYS A 42 -2.64 7.98 21.71
N SER A 43 -1.91 8.26 22.77
CA SER A 43 -0.44 8.28 22.73
C SER A 43 0.21 6.89 22.67
N HIS A 44 -0.38 5.90 23.35
CA HIS A 44 0.22 4.56 23.50
C HIS A 44 -0.76 3.46 23.12
N VAL A 45 -0.86 3.19 21.83
CA VAL A 45 -1.72 2.15 21.29
C VAL A 45 -0.90 0.90 20.96
N LYS A 46 -1.27 -0.27 21.46
CA LYS A 46 -0.52 -1.52 21.21
C LYS A 46 -0.53 -1.89 19.72
N ILE A 47 0.65 -2.05 19.12
CA ILE A 47 0.78 -2.43 17.69
C ILE A 47 0.08 -3.78 17.41
N SER A 48 0.18 -4.72 18.35
CA SER A 48 -0.44 -6.05 18.21
C SER A 48 -1.97 -6.05 18.17
N SER A 49 -2.63 -4.96 18.57
CA SER A 49 -4.10 -4.89 18.63
C SER A 49 -4.73 -3.90 17.65
N HIS A 50 -3.96 -3.22 16.81
CA HIS A 50 -4.45 -2.21 15.87
C HIS A 50 -4.01 -2.48 14.43
N LEU A 51 -4.63 -1.79 13.48
CA LEU A 51 -4.41 -1.96 12.03
C LEU A 51 -4.53 -3.42 11.55
N GLY A 52 -5.45 -4.15 12.21
CA GLY A 52 -5.82 -5.53 11.93
C GLY A 52 -7.23 -5.81 12.40
N ARG A 53 -7.79 -6.94 11.97
CA ARG A 53 -9.12 -7.40 12.38
C ARG A 53 -9.08 -8.87 12.74
N LYS A 54 -10.08 -9.32 13.49
CA LYS A 54 -10.18 -10.74 13.82
C LYS A 54 -10.52 -11.55 12.56
N HIS A 55 -9.74 -12.59 12.27
CA HIS A 55 -9.95 -13.51 11.14
C HIS A 55 -10.19 -12.79 9.79
N PHE A 56 -9.46 -11.69 9.54
CA PHE A 56 -9.62 -10.85 8.36
C PHE A 56 -9.39 -11.58 7.01
N TYR A 57 -8.41 -12.47 6.99
CA TYR A 57 -7.95 -13.30 5.88
C TYR A 57 -8.48 -14.74 5.96
N GLY A 58 -9.39 -15.02 6.87
CA GLY A 58 -9.93 -16.36 7.09
C GLY A 58 -9.38 -17.05 8.33
N SER A 59 -9.86 -18.29 8.51
CA SER A 59 -9.62 -19.10 9.71
C SER A 59 -8.79 -20.35 9.46
N ASP A 60 -8.32 -20.58 8.23
CA ASP A 60 -7.44 -21.71 7.87
C ASP A 60 -5.96 -21.42 8.18
N GLY A 61 -5.59 -20.13 8.24
CA GLY A 61 -4.24 -19.66 8.55
C GLY A 61 -3.28 -19.66 7.37
N GLU A 62 -3.68 -20.17 6.19
CA GLU A 62 -2.77 -20.30 5.03
C GLU A 62 -2.28 -18.93 4.55
N LEU A 63 -3.20 -17.98 4.40
CA LEU A 63 -2.87 -16.63 3.96
C LEU A 63 -2.02 -15.87 5.00
N GLU A 64 -2.30 -16.05 6.29
CA GLU A 64 -1.51 -15.41 7.34
C GLU A 64 -0.08 -15.96 7.38
N GLU A 65 0.12 -17.27 7.21
CA GLU A 65 1.45 -17.87 7.14
C GLU A 65 2.24 -17.40 5.91
N TRP A 66 1.57 -17.33 4.75
CA TRP A 66 2.18 -16.82 3.54
C TRP A 66 2.61 -15.35 3.67
N LEU A 67 1.73 -14.50 4.23
CA LEU A 67 2.04 -13.10 4.50
C LEU A 67 3.19 -12.97 5.51
N ALA A 68 3.20 -13.77 6.58
CA ALA A 68 4.28 -13.75 7.57
C ALA A 68 5.65 -14.05 6.95
N LYS A 69 5.73 -15.00 6.03
CA LYS A 69 6.97 -15.29 5.28
C LYS A 69 7.40 -14.10 4.43
N LEU A 70 6.48 -13.54 3.64
CA LEU A 70 6.74 -12.38 2.79
C LEU A 70 7.17 -11.16 3.61
N GLU A 71 6.56 -10.93 4.76
CA GLU A 71 6.93 -9.87 5.71
C GLU A 71 8.33 -10.10 6.29
N SER A 72 8.66 -11.32 6.70
CA SER A 72 9.99 -11.68 7.21
C SER A 72 11.08 -11.42 6.16
N ASP A 73 10.83 -11.77 4.90
CA ASP A 73 11.78 -11.57 3.80
C ASP A 73 11.93 -10.10 3.42
N SER A 74 10.87 -9.29 3.59
CA SER A 74 10.84 -7.88 3.20
C SER A 74 11.36 -6.94 4.29
N ALA A 75 11.16 -7.27 5.56
CA ALA A 75 11.54 -6.45 6.70
C ALA A 75 13.00 -5.94 6.69
N PRO A 76 14.04 -6.78 6.43
CA PRO A 76 15.42 -6.29 6.40
C PRO A 76 15.66 -5.29 5.26
N ILE A 77 15.00 -5.47 4.11
CA ILE A 77 15.13 -4.57 2.95
C ILE A 77 14.64 -3.17 3.31
N PHE A 78 13.45 -3.06 3.90
CA PHE A 78 12.92 -1.75 4.30
C PHE A 78 13.64 -1.14 5.50
N ARG A 79 14.18 -1.96 6.41
CA ARG A 79 15.00 -1.47 7.52
C ARG A 79 16.29 -0.83 7.03
N GLU A 80 16.99 -1.48 6.10
CA GLU A 80 18.26 -0.97 5.54
C GLU A 80 18.07 0.38 4.83
N MET A 81 16.90 0.63 4.24
CA MET A 81 16.58 1.90 3.60
C MET A 81 16.65 3.11 4.51
N TRP A 82 16.26 2.99 5.79
CA TRP A 82 16.24 4.15 6.69
C TRP A 82 17.35 4.12 7.75
N GLU A 83 17.84 2.93 8.14
CA GLU A 83 18.99 2.81 9.04
C GLU A 83 20.32 3.03 8.29
N GLY A 84 20.45 2.43 7.11
CA GLY A 84 21.66 2.51 6.28
C GLY A 84 21.57 3.52 5.15
N GLU A 85 20.41 4.17 4.95
CA GLU A 85 20.12 5.03 3.80
C GLU A 85 20.39 4.35 2.44
N LYS A 86 20.25 3.02 2.37
CA LYS A 86 20.56 2.23 1.18
C LYS A 86 19.30 1.71 0.51
N LEU A 87 19.16 2.07 -0.76
CA LEU A 87 18.11 1.54 -1.62
C LEU A 87 18.58 0.24 -2.30
N PRO A 88 17.66 -0.69 -2.60
CA PRO A 88 17.98 -1.87 -3.40
C PRO A 88 18.59 -1.47 -4.74
N ILE A 89 19.58 -2.23 -5.19
CA ILE A 89 20.16 -2.04 -6.52
C ILE A 89 19.06 -2.30 -7.57
N PRO A 90 18.87 -1.43 -8.58
CA PRO A 90 17.86 -1.64 -9.61
C PRO A 90 18.00 -3.01 -10.27
N GLN A 91 16.86 -3.68 -10.49
CA GLN A 91 16.76 -5.04 -11.04
C GLN A 91 17.40 -6.16 -10.19
N SER A 92 17.88 -5.88 -8.98
CA SER A 92 18.31 -6.92 -8.05
C SER A 92 17.12 -7.71 -7.48
N PRO A 93 17.34 -8.91 -6.90
CA PRO A 93 16.29 -9.65 -6.20
C PRO A 93 15.62 -8.82 -5.08
N ASN A 94 16.37 -7.98 -4.38
CA ASN A 94 15.81 -7.09 -3.35
C ASN A 94 14.95 -5.97 -3.93
N HIS A 95 15.24 -5.51 -5.15
CA HIS A 95 14.37 -4.57 -5.85
C HIS A 95 13.03 -5.22 -6.20
N SER A 96 13.04 -6.44 -6.76
CA SER A 96 11.80 -7.17 -7.05
C SER A 96 11.00 -7.48 -5.79
N LYS A 97 11.66 -7.89 -4.70
CA LYS A 97 11.01 -8.11 -3.39
C LYS A 97 10.40 -6.84 -2.81
N MET A 98 11.10 -5.70 -2.90
CA MET A 98 10.56 -4.40 -2.50
C MET A 98 9.29 -4.08 -3.29
N LEU A 99 9.31 -4.18 -4.62
CA LEU A 99 8.14 -3.90 -5.46
C LEU A 99 6.98 -4.84 -5.17
N HIS A 100 7.25 -6.14 -5.04
CA HIS A 100 6.25 -7.14 -4.68
C HIS A 100 5.60 -6.80 -3.34
N PHE A 101 6.39 -6.45 -2.31
CA PHE A 101 5.84 -6.05 -1.02
C PHE A 101 4.90 -4.84 -1.12
N LEU A 102 5.23 -3.84 -1.94
CA LEU A 102 4.38 -2.66 -2.14
C LEU A 102 3.04 -3.02 -2.78
N ILE A 103 3.06 -3.90 -3.78
CA ILE A 103 1.84 -4.41 -4.41
C ILE A 103 0.98 -5.14 -3.36
N ILE A 104 1.59 -6.03 -2.57
CA ILE A 104 0.88 -6.74 -1.49
C ILE A 104 0.33 -5.79 -0.44
N LEU A 105 1.06 -4.73 -0.08
CA LEU A 105 0.63 -3.74 0.90
C LEU A 105 -0.64 -2.99 0.46
N ASP A 106 -0.79 -2.73 -0.85
CA ASP A 106 -2.01 -2.16 -1.43
C ASP A 106 -3.15 -3.18 -1.49
N LEU A 107 -2.90 -4.34 -2.09
CA LEU A 107 -3.93 -5.35 -2.38
C LEU A 107 -4.49 -6.03 -1.12
N ARG A 108 -3.69 -6.19 -0.06
CA ARG A 108 -4.15 -6.81 1.21
C ARG A 108 -5.08 -5.87 2.01
N ASN A 109 -5.17 -4.60 1.63
CA ASN A 109 -5.93 -3.62 2.38
C ASN A 109 -7.44 -3.81 2.23
N SER A 110 -8.20 -3.57 3.30
CA SER A 110 -9.66 -3.62 3.28
C SER A 110 -10.30 -2.68 2.25
N ILE A 111 -9.62 -1.61 1.86
CA ILE A 111 -10.10 -0.70 0.81
C ILE A 111 -10.20 -1.42 -0.54
N HIS A 112 -9.22 -2.26 -0.89
CA HIS A 112 -9.21 -2.98 -2.15
C HIS A 112 -10.43 -3.90 -2.27
N PHE A 113 -10.71 -4.68 -1.23
CA PHE A 113 -11.90 -5.56 -1.20
C PHE A 113 -13.22 -4.79 -1.25
N LYS A 114 -13.29 -3.58 -0.68
CA LYS A 114 -14.48 -2.72 -0.83
C LYS A 114 -14.67 -2.23 -2.26
N ILE A 115 -13.59 -1.91 -2.97
CA ILE A 115 -13.64 -1.49 -4.38
C ILE A 115 -14.18 -2.64 -5.23
N LEU A 116 -13.64 -3.85 -5.05
CA LEU A 116 -14.11 -5.04 -5.78
C LEU A 116 -15.60 -5.31 -5.53
N LYS A 117 -16.04 -5.25 -4.27
CA LYS A 117 -17.47 -5.41 -3.92
C LYS A 117 -18.36 -4.33 -4.54
N ASN A 118 -17.91 -3.07 -4.50
CA ASN A 118 -18.66 -1.97 -5.11
C ASN A 118 -18.75 -2.10 -6.63
N PHE A 119 -17.69 -2.62 -7.26
CA PHE A 119 -17.67 -2.89 -8.70
C PHE A 119 -18.64 -4.02 -9.05
N GLU A 120 -18.57 -5.15 -8.35
CA GLU A 120 -19.51 -6.28 -8.46
C GLU A 120 -20.97 -5.81 -8.38
N GLN A 121 -21.32 -4.99 -7.38
CA GLN A 121 -22.70 -4.52 -7.18
C GLN A 121 -23.20 -3.54 -8.24
N LYS A 122 -22.30 -2.76 -8.84
CA LYS A 122 -22.65 -1.75 -9.85
C LYS A 122 -22.64 -2.31 -11.27
N LEU A 123 -21.92 -3.39 -11.51
CA LEU A 123 -21.76 -3.99 -12.83
C LEU A 123 -23.11 -4.33 -13.50
N PRO A 124 -24.10 -4.98 -12.85
CA PRO A 124 -25.40 -5.31 -13.47
C PRO A 124 -26.20 -4.08 -13.91
N ASN A 125 -26.02 -2.95 -13.21
CA ASN A 125 -26.78 -1.72 -13.42
C ASN A 125 -26.07 -0.73 -14.35
N THR A 126 -24.91 -1.09 -14.87
CA THR A 126 -24.10 -0.21 -15.72
C THR A 126 -24.63 -0.23 -17.15
N LYS A 127 -25.44 0.77 -17.51
CA LYS A 127 -25.97 1.00 -18.88
C LYS A 127 -24.92 1.56 -19.86
N SER A 128 -23.71 1.03 -19.85
CA SER A 128 -22.67 1.49 -20.78
C SER A 128 -22.87 0.82 -22.15
N LYS A 129 -22.48 1.47 -23.25
CA LYS A 129 -22.43 0.79 -24.57
C LYS A 129 -21.48 -0.43 -24.58
N ILE A 130 -20.67 -0.61 -23.53
CA ILE A 130 -19.79 -1.76 -23.32
C ILE A 130 -20.61 -2.95 -22.75
N SER A 131 -21.71 -2.74 -22.03
CA SER A 131 -22.50 -3.82 -21.40
C SER A 131 -23.36 -4.62 -22.37
N GLU A 132 -23.63 -4.11 -23.57
CA GLU A 132 -24.30 -4.87 -24.63
C GLU A 132 -23.30 -5.85 -25.25
N GLY A 133 -23.13 -7.02 -24.60
CA GLY A 133 -22.38 -8.16 -25.12
C GLY A 133 -20.93 -8.34 -24.64
N ASN A 134 -20.33 -7.40 -23.90
CA ASN A 134 -18.93 -7.56 -23.43
C ASN A 134 -18.76 -7.94 -21.95
N VAL A 135 -19.85 -8.06 -21.18
CA VAL A 135 -19.79 -8.57 -19.80
C VAL A 135 -20.07 -10.06 -19.84
N SER A 136 -19.02 -10.87 -19.65
CA SER A 136 -19.16 -12.33 -19.54
C SER A 136 -20.12 -12.70 -18.40
N THR A 137 -20.92 -13.75 -18.60
CA THR A 137 -21.80 -14.32 -17.57
C THR A 137 -21.02 -14.71 -16.31
N ASP A 138 -19.74 -15.04 -16.46
CA ASP A 138 -18.88 -15.50 -15.37
C ASP A 138 -18.17 -14.36 -14.63
N MET A 139 -18.33 -13.11 -15.08
CA MET A 139 -17.63 -11.96 -14.51
C MET A 139 -18.05 -11.69 -13.06
N ILE A 140 -19.35 -11.74 -12.77
CA ILE A 140 -19.87 -11.54 -11.40
C ILE A 140 -19.51 -12.73 -10.51
N PRO A 141 -19.76 -14.00 -10.89
CA PRO A 141 -19.29 -15.15 -10.14
C PRO A 141 -17.78 -15.12 -9.85
N GLY A 142 -16.95 -14.74 -10.82
CA GLY A 142 -15.50 -14.62 -10.63
C GLY A 142 -15.11 -13.54 -9.62
N LEU A 143 -15.78 -12.37 -9.65
CA LEU A 143 -15.56 -11.31 -8.64
C LEU A 143 -15.99 -11.74 -7.23
N GLN A 144 -17.04 -12.55 -7.12
CA GLN A 144 -17.47 -13.13 -5.85
C GLN A 144 -16.47 -14.16 -5.34
N GLU A 145 -15.97 -15.04 -6.21
CA GLU A 145 -14.95 -16.02 -5.85
C GLU A 145 -13.67 -15.35 -5.34
N GLN A 146 -13.22 -14.26 -5.98
CA GLN A 146 -12.06 -13.49 -5.55
C GLN A 146 -12.20 -12.87 -4.14
N GLN A 147 -13.43 -12.72 -3.64
CA GLN A 147 -13.70 -12.23 -2.29
C GLN A 147 -13.70 -13.33 -1.22
N SER A 148 -13.71 -14.61 -1.61
CA SER A 148 -13.50 -15.74 -0.69
C SER A 148 -12.09 -15.74 -0.12
N ASP A 149 -11.84 -16.40 1.02
CA ASP A 149 -10.50 -16.43 1.62
C ASP A 149 -9.46 -17.08 0.68
N LYS A 150 -9.86 -18.15 -0.03
CA LYS A 150 -9.04 -18.77 -1.08
C LYS A 150 -8.83 -17.83 -2.27
N GLY A 151 -9.86 -17.08 -2.67
CA GLY A 151 -9.77 -16.06 -3.72
C GLY A 151 -8.80 -14.94 -3.38
N LYS A 152 -8.85 -14.41 -2.15
CA LYS A 152 -7.89 -13.41 -1.64
C LYS A 152 -6.47 -13.95 -1.66
N LEU A 153 -6.28 -15.20 -1.22
CA LEU A 153 -4.97 -15.83 -1.23
C LEU A 153 -4.42 -15.98 -2.65
N ASN A 154 -5.25 -16.44 -3.58
CA ASN A 154 -4.88 -16.57 -4.99
C ASN A 154 -4.53 -15.21 -5.61
N LEU A 155 -5.33 -14.18 -5.34
CA LEU A 155 -5.09 -12.80 -5.78
C LEU A 155 -3.74 -12.27 -5.26
N LEU A 156 -3.44 -12.50 -3.98
CA LEU A 156 -2.19 -12.03 -3.39
C LEU A 156 -0.99 -12.83 -3.89
N LYS A 157 -1.12 -14.15 -4.08
CA LYS A 157 -0.05 -14.98 -4.67
C LYS A 157 0.22 -14.61 -6.13
N SER A 158 -0.81 -14.26 -6.91
CA SER A 158 -0.64 -13.85 -8.31
C SER A 158 -0.14 -12.42 -8.48
N ALA A 159 -0.14 -11.61 -7.41
CA ALA A 159 0.31 -10.23 -7.43
C ALA A 159 1.80 -10.08 -7.83
N GLU A 160 2.61 -11.13 -7.70
CA GLU A 160 3.98 -11.15 -8.20
C GLU A 160 4.06 -10.91 -9.72
N LEU A 161 3.01 -11.28 -10.47
CA LEU A 161 2.91 -11.03 -11.92
C LEU A 161 2.85 -9.55 -12.28
N LEU A 162 2.55 -8.66 -11.31
CA LEU A 162 2.53 -7.21 -11.51
C LEU A 162 3.90 -6.56 -11.30
N VAL A 163 4.89 -7.26 -10.73
CA VAL A 163 6.23 -6.72 -10.48
C VAL A 163 6.88 -6.16 -11.75
N PRO A 164 6.83 -6.84 -12.92
CA PRO A 164 7.40 -6.32 -14.17
C PRO A 164 6.89 -4.93 -14.55
N ASP A 165 5.62 -4.61 -14.27
CA ASP A 165 5.02 -3.31 -14.59
C ASP A 165 5.62 -2.15 -13.79
N LEU A 166 6.30 -2.44 -12.66
CA LEU A 166 6.95 -1.44 -11.81
C LEU A 166 8.47 -1.42 -11.98
N LEU A 167 9.10 -2.40 -12.65
CA LEU A 167 10.56 -2.51 -12.74
C LEU A 167 11.23 -1.31 -13.40
N GLY A 168 10.52 -0.64 -14.33
CA GLY A 168 11.02 0.54 -15.04
C GLY A 168 10.98 1.82 -14.20
N LEU A 169 10.20 1.86 -13.11
CA LEU A 169 10.04 3.05 -12.29
C LEU A 169 11.33 3.38 -11.52
N LYS A 170 11.58 4.66 -11.29
CA LYS A 170 12.69 5.12 -10.45
C LYS A 170 12.23 5.33 -9.04
N TYR A 171 13.14 5.18 -8.08
CA TYR A 171 12.82 5.30 -6.68
C TYR A 171 13.93 5.95 -5.89
N LYS A 172 13.54 6.70 -4.87
CA LYS A 172 14.41 7.50 -4.01
C LYS A 172 13.87 7.56 -2.60
N LEU A 173 14.74 7.88 -1.66
CA LEU A 173 14.36 8.24 -0.31
C LEU A 173 14.14 9.74 -0.22
N ILE A 174 13.03 10.14 0.41
CA ILE A 174 12.79 11.51 0.82
C ILE A 174 13.12 11.58 2.32
N LYS A 175 14.15 12.35 2.67
CA LYS A 175 14.54 12.61 4.06
C LYS A 175 13.92 13.91 4.56
N ASN A 176 13.15 13.80 5.64
CA ASN A 176 12.44 14.88 6.28
C ASN A 176 13.40 15.71 7.14
N LYS A 177 13.56 16.99 6.78
CA LYS A 177 14.30 17.98 7.58
C LYS A 177 13.37 19.00 8.25
N THR A 178 12.06 18.78 8.19
CA THR A 178 11.06 19.68 8.77
C THR A 178 10.63 19.18 10.14
N SER A 179 10.08 20.07 10.97
CA SER A 179 9.49 19.72 12.28
C SER A 179 8.21 18.89 12.16
N ASN A 180 7.63 18.74 10.97
CA ASN A 180 6.43 17.96 10.74
C ASN A 180 6.80 16.53 10.34
N PRO A 181 6.68 15.52 11.23
CA PRO A 181 7.06 14.15 10.93
C PRO A 181 6.18 13.54 9.83
N PHE A 182 6.70 12.51 9.17
CA PHE A 182 5.82 11.61 8.42
C PHE A 182 4.97 10.78 9.36
N ILE A 183 3.78 10.44 8.89
CA ILE A 183 2.82 9.62 9.60
C ILE A 183 2.38 8.48 8.69
N ILE A 184 2.03 7.35 9.31
CA ILE A 184 1.44 6.20 8.63
C ILE A 184 -0.09 6.21 8.82
N SER A 185 -0.82 5.54 7.92
CA SER A 185 -2.27 5.36 8.03
C SER A 185 -2.66 3.88 7.91
N ASP A 186 -3.96 3.60 8.02
CA ASP A 186 -4.50 2.27 7.76
C ASP A 186 -4.39 1.84 6.29
N ASN A 187 -4.12 2.76 5.37
CA ASN A 187 -3.63 2.51 4.02
C ASN A 187 -2.27 3.19 3.80
N PRO A 188 -1.15 2.51 4.10
CA PRO A 188 0.16 3.15 4.19
C PRO A 188 0.77 3.50 2.83
N LEU A 189 0.45 2.76 1.76
CA LEU A 189 0.92 3.05 0.42
C LEU A 189 0.02 4.09 -0.25
N VAL A 190 0.57 5.24 -0.58
CA VAL A 190 -0.15 6.30 -1.29
C VAL A 190 0.13 6.18 -2.78
N MET A 191 -0.84 5.68 -3.53
CA MET A 191 -0.83 5.69 -4.99
C MET A 191 -1.41 7.00 -5.52
N TYR A 192 -0.75 7.57 -6.51
CA TYR A 192 -1.20 8.78 -7.18
C TYR A 192 -0.73 8.86 -8.63
N ASN A 193 -1.37 9.72 -9.41
CA ASN A 193 -0.99 9.97 -10.80
C ASN A 193 -1.35 11.41 -11.16
N GLN A 194 -0.42 12.34 -10.90
CA GLN A 194 -0.64 13.76 -11.21
C GLN A 194 -0.81 14.00 -12.73
N PHE A 195 -0.18 13.16 -13.55
CA PHE A 195 -0.24 13.23 -15.01
C PHE A 195 -1.65 12.96 -15.54
N LEU A 196 -2.34 11.94 -15.03
CA LEU A 196 -3.72 11.63 -15.38
C LEU A 196 -4.72 12.57 -14.68
N GLU A 197 -4.44 13.02 -13.45
CA GLU A 197 -5.30 13.99 -12.76
C GLU A 197 -5.39 15.31 -13.56
N LYS A 198 -4.25 15.86 -14.00
CA LYS A 198 -4.19 17.09 -14.80
C LYS A 198 -4.89 16.97 -16.15
N ARG A 199 -5.02 15.75 -16.68
CA ARG A 199 -5.73 15.45 -17.94
C ARG A 199 -7.21 15.17 -17.73
N ASN A 200 -7.71 15.26 -16.49
CA ASN A 200 -9.08 14.97 -16.14
C ASN A 200 -9.53 13.57 -16.62
N TRP A 201 -8.62 12.58 -16.56
CA TRP A 201 -8.86 11.24 -17.06
C TRP A 201 -10.11 10.61 -16.43
N LYS A 202 -11.06 10.13 -17.23
CA LYS A 202 -12.35 9.58 -16.74
C LYS A 202 -12.52 8.08 -16.99
N PHE A 203 -11.57 7.43 -17.65
CA PHE A 203 -11.73 6.06 -18.15
C PHE A 203 -11.00 5.05 -17.27
N GLY A 204 -11.72 4.29 -16.44
CA GLY A 204 -11.08 3.32 -15.54
C GLY A 204 -10.27 3.98 -14.41
N SER A 205 -9.35 3.21 -13.83
CA SER A 205 -8.53 3.70 -12.72
C SER A 205 -7.50 4.74 -13.19
N GLN A 206 -7.25 5.71 -12.33
CA GLN A 206 -6.12 6.65 -12.50
C GLN A 206 -4.87 6.18 -11.75
N ARG A 207 -4.98 5.14 -10.92
CA ARG A 207 -4.01 4.81 -9.88
C ARG A 207 -3.84 3.30 -9.76
N ASP A 208 -3.55 2.65 -10.88
CA ASP A 208 -3.22 1.23 -10.96
C ASP A 208 -1.76 1.04 -11.39
N PHE A 209 -1.25 -0.15 -11.14
CA PHE A 209 0.06 -0.59 -11.62
C PHE A 209 0.09 -0.61 -13.16
N GLY A 210 1.25 -0.29 -13.74
CA GLY A 210 1.43 -0.22 -15.20
C GLY A 210 0.94 1.07 -15.88
N LEU A 211 0.26 1.98 -15.16
CA LEU A 211 -0.16 3.25 -15.74
C LEU A 211 1.00 4.24 -15.88
N LYS A 212 1.07 4.89 -17.05
CA LYS A 212 2.01 6.01 -17.28
C LYS A 212 1.75 7.14 -16.28
N GLY A 213 2.81 7.66 -15.70
CA GLY A 213 2.73 8.71 -14.67
C GLY A 213 2.36 8.22 -13.28
N LEU A 214 2.50 6.92 -12.98
CA LEU A 214 2.32 6.40 -11.62
C LEU A 214 3.33 6.99 -10.63
N GLN A 215 2.86 7.30 -9.43
CA GLN A 215 3.65 7.70 -8.27
C GLN A 215 3.19 6.89 -7.05
N LEU A 216 4.15 6.33 -6.32
CA LEU A 216 3.93 5.63 -5.06
C LEU A 216 4.72 6.31 -3.95
N PHE A 217 4.07 6.56 -2.82
CA PHE A 217 4.71 7.12 -1.63
C PHE A 217 4.44 6.25 -0.43
N LEU A 218 5.50 5.81 0.23
CA LEU A 218 5.44 4.98 1.43
C LEU A 218 6.30 5.61 2.54
N PRO A 219 5.69 6.25 3.55
CA PRO A 219 6.39 6.63 4.79
C PRO A 219 7.06 5.41 5.42
N LEU A 220 8.39 5.43 5.61
CA LEU A 220 9.14 4.32 6.24
C LEU A 220 9.24 4.50 7.76
N ASN A 221 9.44 5.73 8.22
CA ASN A 221 9.36 6.15 9.62
C ASN A 221 8.99 7.66 9.65
N ASP A 222 9.17 8.34 10.77
CA ASP A 222 8.89 9.78 10.92
C ASP A 222 9.79 10.70 10.06
N SER A 223 10.90 10.16 9.57
CA SER A 223 12.01 10.89 8.94
C SER A 223 12.23 10.51 7.48
N TYR A 224 11.84 9.31 7.04
CA TYR A 224 12.07 8.81 5.69
C TYR A 224 10.78 8.38 5.02
N MET A 225 10.70 8.63 3.72
CA MET A 225 9.65 8.15 2.84
C MET A 225 10.27 7.59 1.58
N LEU A 226 9.88 6.38 1.19
CA LEU A 226 10.17 5.83 -0.12
C LEU A 226 9.23 6.47 -1.15
N ALA A 227 9.81 7.03 -2.20
CA ALA A 227 9.08 7.58 -3.34
C ALA A 227 9.47 6.81 -4.60
N ILE A 228 8.50 6.22 -5.28
CA ILE A 228 8.66 5.56 -6.58
C ILE A 228 7.85 6.33 -7.60
N TYR A 229 8.41 6.55 -8.79
CA TYR A 229 7.80 7.42 -9.79
C TYR A 229 8.22 7.04 -11.21
N ASP A 230 7.34 7.34 -12.15
CA ASP A 230 7.63 7.30 -13.58
C ASP A 230 8.60 8.44 -13.96
N SER A 231 9.84 8.08 -14.30
CA SER A 231 10.87 9.07 -14.65
C SER A 231 10.72 9.71 -16.02
N ASP A 232 9.86 9.16 -16.88
CA ASP A 232 9.53 9.78 -18.17
C ASP A 232 8.59 10.97 -18.00
N ILE A 233 7.91 11.03 -16.85
CA ILE A 233 6.93 12.05 -16.50
C ILE A 233 7.43 13.00 -15.42
N TYR A 234 8.06 12.47 -14.36
CA TYR A 234 8.44 13.24 -13.19
C TYR A 234 9.95 13.26 -12.96
N LYS A 235 10.41 14.35 -12.32
CA LYS A 235 11.78 14.48 -11.80
C LYS A 235 11.70 14.63 -10.29
N LEU A 236 12.56 13.90 -9.58
CA LEU A 236 12.69 13.99 -8.13
C LEU A 236 14.17 14.15 -7.78
N GLY A 237 14.58 15.37 -7.39
CA GLY A 237 15.99 15.70 -7.15
C GLY A 237 16.89 15.46 -8.37
N ASN A 238 18.19 15.30 -8.15
CA ASN A 238 19.18 15.08 -9.22
C ASN A 238 19.33 13.60 -9.58
N LYS A 239 19.68 13.27 -10.82
CA LYS A 239 19.79 11.86 -11.28
C LYS A 239 20.72 10.97 -10.43
N LYS A 240 21.78 11.54 -9.86
CA LYS A 240 22.78 10.80 -9.05
C LYS A 240 22.39 10.65 -7.58
N GLU A 241 21.42 11.41 -7.11
CA GLU A 241 21.00 11.40 -5.71
C GLU A 241 20.01 10.26 -5.44
N GLN A 242 20.33 9.41 -4.47
CA GLN A 242 19.41 8.41 -3.93
C GLN A 242 18.49 9.00 -2.85
N ILE A 243 18.91 10.09 -2.22
CA ILE A 243 18.21 10.76 -1.12
C ILE A 243 17.94 12.20 -1.52
N VAL A 244 16.69 12.64 -1.34
CA VAL A 244 16.23 14.00 -1.59
C VAL A 244 15.71 14.60 -0.31
N TRP A 245 16.01 15.87 -0.06
CA TRP A 245 15.58 16.56 1.14
C TRP A 245 14.17 17.13 0.98
N ARG A 246 13.31 16.89 1.97
CA ARG A 246 12.06 17.63 2.08
C ARG A 246 12.33 19.05 2.58
N GLN A 247 12.06 20.02 1.71
CA GLN A 247 11.96 21.43 2.08
C GLN A 247 10.50 21.87 1.97
N LEU A 248 10.06 22.80 2.83
CA LEU A 248 8.66 23.23 2.97
C LEU A 248 8.01 23.68 1.64
N ASN A 249 8.79 24.10 0.65
CA ASN A 249 8.31 24.74 -0.57
C ASN A 249 8.32 23.85 -1.84
N SER A 250 8.94 22.67 -1.83
CA SER A 250 9.17 21.88 -3.07
C SER A 250 8.38 20.58 -3.17
N ILE A 251 7.83 20.07 -2.06
CA ILE A 251 7.12 18.77 -2.01
C ILE A 251 5.64 18.95 -1.58
N GLY A 252 5.16 20.19 -1.45
CA GLY A 252 3.81 20.51 -0.94
C GLY A 252 2.66 19.80 -1.65
N ALA A 253 2.79 19.54 -2.96
CA ALA A 253 1.81 18.80 -3.74
C ALA A 253 1.67 17.33 -3.29
N ILE A 254 2.77 16.64 -2.97
CA ILE A 254 2.77 15.22 -2.55
C ILE A 254 2.06 15.06 -1.18
N PHE A 255 2.20 16.03 -0.28
CA PHE A 255 1.57 15.98 1.06
C PHE A 255 0.12 16.43 1.09
N TYR A 256 -0.29 17.34 0.20
CA TYR A 256 -1.72 17.60 -0.03
C TYR A 256 -2.46 16.32 -0.41
N LEU A 257 -1.79 15.34 -1.03
CA LEU A 257 -2.38 14.09 -1.51
C LEU A 257 -2.53 13.01 -0.45
N VAL A 258 -1.59 12.91 0.49
CA VAL A 258 -1.80 12.12 1.73
C VAL A 258 -3.05 12.63 2.46
N ARG A 259 -3.28 13.96 2.43
CA ARG A 259 -4.48 14.59 2.99
C ARG A 259 -5.73 14.44 2.09
N ARG A 260 -5.60 14.34 0.76
CA ARG A 260 -6.70 14.24 -0.22
C ARG A 260 -7.16 12.81 -0.49
N ASN A 261 -6.32 11.79 -0.29
CA ASN A 261 -6.77 10.39 -0.25
C ASN A 261 -7.86 10.18 0.83
N ARG A 262 -7.89 11.03 1.86
CA ARG A 262 -8.98 11.11 2.86
C ARG A 262 -10.31 11.71 2.35
N LYS A 263 -10.33 12.39 1.19
CA LYS A 263 -11.57 12.89 0.58
C LYS A 263 -12.18 11.88 -0.39
N VAL A 264 -11.41 10.97 -0.97
CA VAL A 264 -11.98 9.88 -1.79
C VAL A 264 -12.71 8.86 -0.92
N SER A 265 -12.32 8.72 0.36
CA SER A 265 -13.08 7.99 1.38
C SER A 265 -14.33 8.73 1.90
N LYS A 266 -14.73 9.87 1.31
CA LYS A 266 -16.02 10.54 1.58
C LYS A 266 -17.14 10.13 0.63
N LEU A 267 -16.88 9.21 -0.31
CA LEU A 267 -17.96 8.39 -0.86
C LEU A 267 -18.14 7.20 0.08
N ILE A 268 -18.86 7.48 1.17
CA ILE A 268 -19.57 6.45 1.97
C ILE A 268 -20.69 5.91 1.09
#